data_AF-A0A1B6IC83-F1
#
_entry.id   AF-A0A1B6IC83-F1
#
_cell.length_a   1.000
_cell.length_b   1.000
_cell.length_c   1.000
_cell.angle_alpha   90.00
_cell.angle_beta   90.00
_cell.angle_gamma   90.00
#
_symmetry.space_group_name_H-M   'P 1'
#
loop_
_entity.id
_entity.type
_entity.pdbx_description
1 polymer ?
#
loop_
_entity_poly.entity_id
_entity_poly.type
_entity_poly.pdbx_seq_one_letter_code
_entity_poly.pdbx_strand_id
1 'polypeptide(L)'
;PIEEDKPAQLVCYAVGDPRPIVQWFKNDMVITESHRVKILEDDLGRSILRFGPAHAIDMGIYKVTARNKSGQTIARCRVVLAETPHAPDSPDASEISGNEILLRWKLPKIDGNSPIICYNVQYKESDDVDWIDAASNIDHEFYLVRNLKPNTNYQFRLASRNKIGWSEKGIPTKSIKTLEEGAPKVQLSRTMRHLQDIVESGQEVVLEESKSHLDYRVEKSPIHWSHEQPTDKYNYISEISRGRFSVVVKGINKSSDEVIVAKLLEYRPDTEMQVDAEFEAIRSLRHERIACLIEAYKPANNTVAVLIQEKLQGVDVLTYLSSRHEYTEQTVANIVTQILDGLQYLHWRGYCHLDLQPDNVVMASVRSVEVK
;
A
#
# COMPACT_ATOMS: atom_id res chain seq x y z
N PRO A 1 9.74 8.81 -8.38
CA PRO A 1 9.89 10.29 -8.34
C PRO A 1 11.29 10.71 -7.86
N ILE A 2 11.93 11.64 -8.56
CA ILE A 2 13.20 12.25 -8.17
C ILE A 2 12.95 13.64 -7.56
N GLU A 3 13.87 14.14 -6.74
CA GLU A 3 13.75 15.47 -6.13
C GLU A 3 14.68 16.45 -6.85
N GLU A 4 14.19 17.66 -7.14
CA GLU A 4 14.99 18.70 -7.80
C GLU A 4 16.26 18.98 -6.97
N ASP A 5 17.37 19.20 -7.67
CA ASP A 5 18.69 19.49 -7.12
C ASP A 5 19.32 18.40 -6.23
N LYS A 6 18.68 17.22 -6.11
CA LYS A 6 19.23 16.07 -5.37
C LYS A 6 19.75 14.99 -6.31
N PRO A 7 20.74 14.17 -5.89
CA PRO A 7 21.14 13.00 -6.64
C PRO A 7 20.01 11.95 -6.64
N ALA A 8 19.87 11.25 -7.77
CA ALA A 8 18.92 10.17 -7.95
C ALA A 8 19.64 8.90 -8.44
N GLN A 9 19.02 7.74 -8.18
CA GLN A 9 19.50 6.48 -8.71
C GLN A 9 18.35 5.57 -9.13
N LEU A 10 18.55 4.87 -10.25
CA LEU A 10 17.73 3.74 -10.66
C LEU A 10 18.54 2.47 -10.47
N VAL A 11 17.92 1.44 -9.92
CA VAL A 11 18.56 0.16 -9.64
C VAL A 11 17.84 -0.92 -10.44
N CYS A 12 18.61 -1.76 -11.12
CA CYS A 12 18.15 -2.95 -11.80
C CYS A 12 18.93 -4.15 -11.25
N TYR A 13 18.24 -5.28 -11.07
CA TYR A 13 18.86 -6.56 -10.79
C TYR A 13 18.68 -7.46 -12.02
N ALA A 14 19.78 -7.86 -12.61
CA ALA A 14 19.83 -8.69 -13.81
C ALA A 14 20.81 -9.85 -13.57
N VAL A 15 20.26 -11.05 -13.46
CA VAL A 15 21.00 -12.30 -13.32
C VAL A 15 20.74 -13.20 -14.52
N GLY A 16 21.73 -14.01 -14.89
CA GLY A 16 21.62 -14.95 -16.00
C GLY A 16 22.95 -15.64 -16.25
N ASP A 17 22.89 -16.82 -16.89
CA ASP A 17 24.07 -17.58 -17.29
C ASP A 17 24.07 -17.75 -18.82
N PRO A 18 25.09 -17.22 -19.54
CA PRO A 18 26.21 -16.38 -19.07
C PRO A 18 25.72 -15.03 -18.54
N ARG A 19 26.53 -14.37 -17.70
CA ARG A 19 26.18 -13.07 -17.11
C ARG A 19 25.69 -12.09 -18.18
N PRO A 20 24.48 -11.51 -18.04
CA PRO A 20 23.94 -10.63 -19.05
C PRO A 20 24.66 -9.28 -19.03
N ILE A 21 24.80 -8.70 -20.22
CA ILE A 21 25.26 -7.33 -20.41
C ILE A 21 24.06 -6.41 -20.20
N VAL A 22 24.20 -5.43 -19.30
CA VAL A 22 23.17 -4.45 -19.00
C VAL A 22 23.41 -3.16 -19.79
N GLN A 23 22.36 -2.58 -20.36
CA GLN A 23 22.43 -1.30 -21.07
C GLN A 23 21.24 -0.43 -20.71
N TRP A 24 21.52 0.83 -20.35
CA TRP A 24 20.52 1.81 -19.96
C TRP A 24 20.19 2.77 -21.11
N PHE A 25 18.93 3.19 -21.17
CA PHE A 25 18.37 4.09 -22.16
C PHE A 25 17.47 5.12 -21.49
N LYS A 26 17.40 6.32 -22.06
CA LYS A 26 16.44 7.36 -21.71
C LYS A 26 15.77 7.85 -22.99
N ASN A 27 14.44 7.78 -23.04
CA ASN A 27 13.65 8.12 -24.23
C ASN A 27 14.20 7.39 -25.48
N ASP A 28 14.48 6.10 -25.32
CA ASP A 28 15.08 5.20 -26.31
C ASP A 28 16.50 5.54 -26.80
N MET A 29 17.13 6.59 -26.28
CA MET A 29 18.54 6.90 -26.53
C MET A 29 19.43 6.20 -25.50
N VAL A 30 20.55 5.61 -25.95
CA VAL A 30 21.54 4.98 -25.07
C VAL A 30 22.12 6.02 -24.12
N ILE A 31 22.12 5.70 -22.83
CA ILE A 31 22.75 6.54 -21.82
C ILE A 31 24.25 6.24 -21.82
N THR A 32 25.06 7.29 -21.90
CA THR A 32 26.51 7.23 -21.78
C THR A 32 26.95 7.91 -20.48
N GLU A 33 28.02 7.40 -19.89
CA GLU A 33 28.56 8.00 -18.68
C GLU A 33 29.06 9.42 -18.93
N SER A 34 28.90 10.28 -17.93
CA SER A 34 29.35 11.67 -17.95
C SER A 34 29.84 12.09 -16.56
N HIS A 35 29.99 13.40 -16.35
CA HIS A 35 30.26 13.94 -15.02
C HIS A 35 29.01 13.89 -14.11
N ARG A 36 27.80 14.01 -14.69
CA ARG A 36 26.52 13.91 -13.96
C ARG A 36 26.00 12.48 -13.85
N VAL A 37 26.32 11.61 -14.80
CA VAL A 37 25.73 10.27 -14.94
C VAL A 37 26.80 9.20 -14.79
N LYS A 38 26.57 8.22 -13.91
CA LYS A 38 27.44 7.07 -13.67
C LYS A 38 26.64 5.78 -13.71
N ILE A 39 27.24 4.72 -14.26
CA ILE A 39 26.67 3.38 -14.29
C ILE A 39 27.58 2.49 -13.46
N LEU A 40 27.06 1.95 -12.36
CA LEU A 40 27.80 1.07 -11.46
C LEU A 40 27.23 -0.34 -11.57
N GLU A 41 28.08 -1.33 -11.73
CA GLU A 41 27.69 -2.74 -11.77
C GLU A 41 28.45 -3.52 -10.71
N ASP A 42 27.78 -4.46 -10.03
CA ASP A 42 28.42 -5.38 -9.10
C ASP A 42 28.30 -6.85 -9.54
N ASP A 43 29.10 -7.71 -8.93
CA ASP A 43 29.18 -9.13 -9.28
C ASP A 43 27.94 -9.94 -8.92
N LEU A 44 26.99 -9.35 -8.19
CA LEU A 44 25.73 -9.97 -7.80
C LEU A 44 24.60 -9.65 -8.78
N GLY A 45 24.92 -9.03 -9.92
CA GLY A 45 23.95 -8.71 -10.98
C GLY A 45 23.19 -7.41 -10.75
N ARG A 46 23.60 -6.56 -9.81
CA ARG A 46 23.00 -5.24 -9.62
C ARG A 46 23.66 -4.23 -10.55
N SER A 47 22.86 -3.51 -11.32
CA SER A 47 23.26 -2.36 -12.13
C SER A 47 22.56 -1.10 -11.62
N ILE A 48 23.32 -0.04 -11.35
CA ILE A 48 22.83 1.21 -10.76
C ILE A 48 23.16 2.35 -11.72
N LEU A 49 22.12 2.98 -12.26
CA LEU A 49 22.24 4.25 -12.95
C LEU A 49 22.11 5.38 -11.93
N ARG A 50 23.22 6.05 -11.60
CA ARG A 50 23.24 7.23 -10.75
C ARG A 50 23.31 8.48 -11.61
N PHE A 51 22.50 9.48 -11.30
CA PHE A 51 22.58 10.77 -11.95
C PHE A 51 22.26 11.90 -10.97
N GLY A 52 22.86 13.06 -11.18
CA GLY A 52 22.48 14.26 -10.46
C GLY A 52 23.50 15.39 -10.53
N PRO A 53 23.17 16.57 -9.97
CA PRO A 53 21.89 16.90 -9.33
C PRO A 53 20.70 16.84 -10.32
N ALA A 54 19.57 16.29 -9.90
CA ALA A 54 18.41 16.04 -10.78
C ALA A 54 17.71 17.34 -11.19
N HIS A 55 17.29 17.40 -12.46
CA HIS A 55 16.46 18.50 -12.99
C HIS A 55 15.30 17.99 -13.83
N ALA A 56 14.42 18.91 -14.25
CA ALA A 56 13.34 18.64 -15.21
C ALA A 56 13.81 17.91 -16.49
N ILE A 57 15.02 18.22 -16.99
CA ILE A 57 15.57 17.53 -18.16
C ILE A 57 15.81 16.04 -17.92
N ASP A 58 15.98 15.60 -16.67
CA ASP A 58 16.22 14.22 -16.26
C ASP A 58 14.95 13.36 -16.23
N MET A 59 13.77 13.98 -16.37
CA MET A 59 12.52 13.27 -16.56
C MET A 59 12.48 12.50 -17.88
N GLY A 60 11.66 11.45 -17.91
CA GLY A 60 11.44 10.66 -19.12
C GLY A 60 11.22 9.18 -18.85
N ILE A 61 11.19 8.39 -19.91
CA ILE A 61 11.08 6.94 -19.83
C ILE A 61 12.49 6.36 -19.84
N TYR A 62 12.87 5.74 -18.72
CA TYR A 62 14.12 5.00 -18.61
C TYR A 62 13.84 3.55 -18.93
N LYS A 63 14.73 2.96 -19.69
CA LYS A 63 14.67 1.55 -20.11
C LYS A 63 16.01 0.92 -19.83
N VAL A 64 15.99 -0.28 -19.27
CA VAL A 64 17.18 -1.10 -19.07
C VAL A 64 16.99 -2.42 -19.80
N THR A 65 18.01 -2.83 -20.54
CA THR A 65 18.02 -4.11 -21.26
C THR A 65 19.12 -4.99 -20.70
N ALA A 66 18.81 -6.23 -20.38
CA ALA A 66 19.79 -7.24 -19.98
C ALA A 66 19.82 -8.33 -21.06
N ARG A 67 21.00 -8.59 -21.65
CA ARG A 67 21.16 -9.51 -22.78
C ARG A 67 22.34 -10.47 -22.58
N ASN A 68 22.12 -11.76 -22.84
CA ASN A 68 23.18 -12.76 -23.01
C ASN A 68 22.90 -13.62 -24.26
N LYS A 69 23.71 -14.68 -24.47
CA LYS A 69 23.52 -15.61 -25.60
C LYS A 69 22.19 -16.39 -25.55
N SER A 70 21.58 -16.48 -24.37
CA SER A 70 20.37 -17.26 -24.10
C SER A 70 19.09 -16.42 -24.28
N GLY A 71 19.19 -15.08 -24.26
CA GLY A 71 18.05 -14.21 -24.49
C GLY A 71 18.27 -12.76 -24.08
N GLN A 72 17.19 -11.99 -24.13
CA GLN A 72 17.15 -10.60 -23.71
C GLN A 72 15.86 -10.32 -22.92
N THR A 73 15.98 -9.53 -21.85
CA THR A 73 14.84 -8.95 -21.14
C THR A 73 14.96 -7.43 -21.05
N ILE A 74 13.84 -6.76 -20.79
CA ILE A 74 13.72 -5.30 -20.77
C ILE A 74 12.85 -4.91 -19.58
N ALA A 75 13.31 -3.93 -18.80
CA ALA A 75 12.48 -3.24 -17.81
C ALA A 75 12.40 -1.75 -18.16
N ARG A 76 11.30 -1.10 -17.77
CA ARG A 76 11.08 0.33 -18.00
C ARG A 76 10.53 0.99 -16.74
N CYS A 77 10.92 2.23 -16.50
CA CYS A 77 10.31 3.06 -15.47
C CYS A 77 10.18 4.50 -15.98
N ARG A 78 9.11 5.18 -15.58
CA ARG A 78 8.94 6.62 -15.82
C ARG A 78 9.55 7.39 -14.66
N VAL A 79 10.52 8.24 -14.98
CA VAL A 79 11.11 9.18 -14.04
C VAL A 79 10.39 10.51 -14.17
N VAL A 80 9.85 10.98 -13.05
CA VAL A 80 9.14 12.26 -12.90
C VAL A 80 9.75 13.02 -11.73
N LEU A 81 9.70 14.35 -11.82
CA LEU A 81 10.12 15.23 -10.75
C LEU A 81 9.02 15.31 -9.68
N ALA A 82 9.41 15.19 -8.42
CA ALA A 82 8.52 15.39 -7.29
C ALA A 82 8.47 16.87 -6.89
N GLU A 83 7.26 17.34 -6.65
CA GLU A 83 6.94 18.70 -6.25
C GLU A 83 6.13 18.65 -4.95
N THR A 84 5.96 19.80 -4.29
CA THR A 84 4.99 19.89 -3.19
C THR A 84 3.57 19.63 -3.69
N PRO A 85 2.70 19.04 -2.87
CA PRO A 85 1.34 18.76 -3.29
C PRO A 85 0.52 20.06 -3.36
N HIS A 86 -0.65 19.98 -3.97
CA HIS A 86 -1.67 21.02 -3.82
C HIS A 86 -2.44 20.81 -2.52
N ALA A 87 -3.01 21.89 -1.99
CA ALA A 87 -3.96 21.77 -0.89
C ALA A 87 -5.17 20.93 -1.30
N PRO A 88 -5.79 20.19 -0.36
CA PRO A 88 -7.11 19.63 -0.57
C PRO A 88 -8.13 20.71 -0.98
N ASP A 89 -9.22 20.29 -1.61
CA ASP A 89 -10.40 21.15 -1.72
C ASP A 89 -10.90 21.52 -0.29
N SER A 90 -11.67 22.60 -0.17
CA SER A 90 -12.18 23.07 1.13
C SER A 90 -12.93 21.95 1.87
N PRO A 91 -12.67 21.73 3.17
CA PRO A 91 -13.30 20.65 3.91
C PRO A 91 -14.81 20.84 4.06
N ASP A 92 -15.54 19.72 4.08
CA ASP A 92 -16.95 19.65 4.38
C ASP A 92 -17.16 19.53 5.90
N ALA A 93 -18.03 20.36 6.47
CA ALA A 93 -18.48 20.22 7.85
C ALA A 93 -19.63 19.21 7.91
N SER A 94 -19.38 18.04 8.49
CA SER A 94 -20.33 16.92 8.52
C SER A 94 -21.21 16.90 9.76
N GLU A 95 -20.64 17.18 10.93
CA GLU A 95 -21.34 17.24 12.22
C GLU A 95 -20.88 18.50 12.96
N ILE A 96 -21.83 19.25 13.53
CA ILE A 96 -21.61 20.53 14.20
C ILE A 96 -22.27 20.47 15.57
N SER A 97 -21.52 20.79 16.62
CA SER A 97 -21.97 20.95 17.99
C SER A 97 -21.77 22.40 18.47
N GLY A 98 -22.00 22.68 19.74
CA GLY A 98 -21.76 23.99 20.33
C GLY A 98 -20.27 24.34 20.43
N ASN A 99 -19.41 23.33 20.57
CA ASN A 99 -17.96 23.52 20.77
C ASN A 99 -17.09 22.63 19.88
N GLU A 100 -17.70 21.85 18.98
CA GLU A 100 -17.03 20.83 18.17
C GLU A 100 -17.53 20.90 16.72
N ILE A 101 -16.63 20.79 15.75
CA ILE A 101 -16.98 20.69 14.32
C ILE A 101 -16.16 19.55 13.70
N LEU A 102 -16.84 18.58 13.09
CA LEU A 102 -16.21 17.48 12.37
C LEU A 102 -16.01 17.84 10.89
N LEU A 103 -14.75 18.05 10.54
CA LEU A 103 -14.32 18.31 9.16
C LEU A 103 -13.99 17.00 8.46
N ARG A 104 -14.35 16.92 7.18
CA ARG A 104 -13.96 15.84 6.27
C ARG A 104 -13.48 16.44 4.96
N TRP A 105 -12.47 15.84 4.34
CA TRP A 105 -11.98 16.29 3.04
C TRP A 105 -11.65 15.10 2.14
N LYS A 106 -11.17 15.40 0.93
CA LYS A 106 -10.67 14.43 -0.02
C LYS A 106 -9.19 14.67 -0.26
N LEU A 107 -8.51 13.67 -0.80
CA LEU A 107 -7.14 13.81 -1.28
C LEU A 107 -7.03 14.98 -2.27
N PRO A 108 -5.90 15.70 -2.29
CA PRO A 108 -5.67 16.77 -3.25
C PRO A 108 -5.62 16.21 -4.67
N LYS A 109 -6.09 17.00 -5.64
CA LYS A 109 -6.12 16.60 -7.06
C LYS A 109 -4.73 16.43 -7.66
N ILE A 110 -3.74 17.12 -7.10
CA ILE A 110 -2.35 17.10 -7.52
C ILE A 110 -1.51 16.79 -6.29
N ASP A 111 -0.85 15.64 -6.30
CA ASP A 111 0.01 15.15 -5.22
C ASP A 111 1.49 15.53 -5.40
N GLY A 112 1.84 16.16 -6.53
CA GLY A 112 3.21 16.54 -6.87
C GLY A 112 4.08 15.32 -7.17
N ASN A 113 3.52 14.23 -7.71
CA ASN A 113 4.25 12.99 -8.00
C ASN A 113 4.91 12.35 -6.75
N SER A 114 4.41 12.65 -5.56
CA SER A 114 4.84 12.03 -4.31
C SER A 114 3.61 11.83 -3.42
N PRO A 115 3.49 10.67 -2.75
CA PRO A 115 2.31 10.37 -1.94
C PRO A 115 2.12 11.42 -0.83
N ILE A 116 0.86 11.77 -0.58
CA ILE A 116 0.48 12.61 0.56
C ILE A 116 0.69 11.82 1.84
N ILE A 117 1.36 12.46 2.79
CA ILE A 117 1.77 11.91 4.07
C ILE A 117 0.81 12.34 5.16
N CYS A 118 0.50 13.64 5.20
CA CYS A 118 -0.34 14.19 6.24
C CYS A 118 -0.97 15.53 5.85
N TYR A 119 -1.84 16.02 6.72
CA TYR A 119 -2.56 17.28 6.59
C TYR A 119 -2.36 18.17 7.81
N ASN A 120 -2.58 19.46 7.60
CA ASN A 120 -2.68 20.46 8.65
C ASN A 120 -4.03 21.16 8.50
N VAL A 121 -4.74 21.27 9.62
CA VAL A 121 -6.02 21.96 9.71
C VAL A 121 -5.78 23.26 10.47
N GLN A 122 -6.17 24.37 9.84
CA GLN A 122 -6.19 25.68 10.46
C GLN A 122 -7.61 26.20 10.51
N TYR A 123 -7.90 26.98 11.55
CA TYR A 123 -9.19 27.64 11.72
C TYR A 123 -9.01 29.08 12.17
N LYS A 124 -10.04 29.89 11.95
CA LYS A 124 -10.13 31.24 12.51
C LYS A 124 -11.59 31.60 12.74
N GLU A 125 -11.84 32.52 13.67
CA GLU A 125 -13.15 33.18 13.75
C GLU A 125 -13.35 34.04 12.48
N SER A 126 -14.57 34.10 11.94
CA SER A 126 -14.81 34.76 10.65
C SER A 126 -14.47 36.26 10.65
N ASP A 127 -14.54 36.90 11.82
CA ASP A 127 -14.18 38.31 12.03
C ASP A 127 -12.69 38.51 12.30
N ASP A 128 -11.93 37.43 12.51
CA ASP A 128 -10.51 37.46 12.80
C ASP A 128 -9.66 37.38 11.51
N VAL A 129 -8.45 37.89 11.58
CA VAL A 129 -7.46 37.84 10.50
C VAL A 129 -6.51 36.66 10.69
N ASP A 130 -6.21 36.33 11.94
CA ASP A 130 -5.18 35.35 12.28
C ASP A 130 -5.72 33.92 12.25
N TRP A 131 -4.92 33.02 11.69
CA TRP A 131 -5.22 31.58 11.59
C TRP A 131 -4.54 30.83 12.73
N ILE A 132 -5.29 29.95 13.39
CA ILE A 132 -4.84 29.10 14.48
C ILE A 132 -4.70 27.66 13.96
N ASP A 133 -3.60 26.99 14.29
CA ASP A 133 -3.43 25.57 14.01
C ASP A 133 -4.31 24.73 14.93
N ALA A 134 -5.27 23.99 14.35
CA ALA A 134 -6.09 23.03 15.07
C ALA A 134 -5.34 21.72 15.32
N ALA A 135 -4.63 21.25 14.28
CA ALA A 135 -3.73 20.11 14.32
C ALA A 135 -2.82 20.10 13.09
N SER A 136 -1.70 19.41 13.23
CA SER A 136 -0.77 19.08 12.16
C SER A 136 -0.52 17.58 12.15
N ASN A 137 0.10 17.09 11.07
CA ASN A 137 0.45 15.68 10.91
C ASN A 137 -0.73 14.70 10.96
N ILE A 138 -1.91 15.12 10.48
CA ILE A 138 -3.09 14.27 10.38
C ILE A 138 -2.90 13.32 9.19
N ASP A 139 -2.89 12.00 9.38
CA ASP A 139 -2.66 11.00 8.34
C ASP A 139 -3.95 10.44 7.70
N HIS A 140 -5.10 11.04 8.02
CA HIS A 140 -6.43 10.66 7.53
C HIS A 140 -7.25 11.88 7.07
N GLU A 141 -8.33 11.68 6.31
CA GLU A 141 -9.09 12.77 5.67
C GLU A 141 -10.27 13.32 6.50
N PHE A 142 -10.12 13.35 7.82
CA PHE A 142 -11.08 13.96 8.73
C PHE A 142 -10.37 14.54 9.95
N TYR A 143 -11.00 15.48 10.65
CA TYR A 143 -10.52 15.93 11.95
C TYR A 143 -11.66 16.57 12.74
N LEU A 144 -11.75 16.24 14.03
CA LEU A 144 -12.70 16.87 14.94
C LEU A 144 -12.05 18.08 15.60
N VAL A 145 -12.41 19.29 15.17
CA VAL A 145 -11.96 20.51 15.84
C VAL A 145 -12.77 20.68 17.12
N ARG A 146 -12.09 20.80 18.26
CA ARG A 146 -12.69 20.94 19.61
C ARG A 146 -12.41 22.32 20.18
N ASN A 147 -13.02 22.61 21.35
CA ASN A 147 -12.81 23.85 22.11
C ASN A 147 -13.20 25.13 21.35
N LEU A 148 -14.18 25.04 20.45
CA LEU A 148 -14.76 26.20 19.76
C LEU A 148 -15.75 26.92 20.67
N LYS A 149 -15.97 28.22 20.42
CA LYS A 149 -16.99 29.00 21.14
C LYS A 149 -18.40 28.68 20.59
N PRO A 150 -19.42 28.52 21.45
CA PRO A 150 -20.81 28.42 21.01
C PRO A 150 -21.28 29.63 20.22
N ASN A 151 -22.25 29.42 19.32
CA ASN A 151 -22.91 30.45 18.52
C ASN A 151 -21.94 31.38 17.73
N THR A 152 -20.75 30.89 17.38
CA THR A 152 -19.66 31.66 16.78
C THR A 152 -19.35 31.16 15.36
N ASN A 153 -18.98 32.07 14.47
CA ASN A 153 -18.68 31.78 13.08
C ASN A 153 -17.19 31.49 12.88
N TYR A 154 -16.88 30.36 12.24
CA TYR A 154 -15.51 29.92 11.95
C TYR A 154 -15.30 29.64 10.46
N GLN A 155 -14.07 29.84 10.00
CA GLN A 155 -13.59 29.36 8.71
C GLN A 155 -12.44 28.37 8.92
N PHE A 156 -12.35 27.37 8.04
CA PHE A 156 -11.33 26.33 8.10
C PHE A 156 -10.56 26.28 6.78
N ARG A 157 -9.25 25.99 6.84
CA ARG A 157 -8.45 25.74 5.65
C ARG A 157 -7.47 24.59 5.90
N LEU A 158 -7.08 23.92 4.82
CA LEU A 158 -6.22 22.75 4.87
C LEU A 158 -4.89 23.02 4.16
N ALA A 159 -3.87 22.29 4.57
CA ALA A 159 -2.67 22.06 3.77
C ALA A 159 -2.36 20.57 3.76
N SER A 160 -1.76 20.08 2.68
CA SER A 160 -1.27 18.71 2.58
C SER A 160 0.25 18.71 2.59
N ARG A 161 0.87 17.60 2.99
CA ARG A 161 2.31 17.42 2.99
C ARG A 161 2.66 16.15 2.26
N ASN A 162 3.73 16.19 1.46
CA ASN A 162 4.40 15.00 0.97
C ASN A 162 5.88 15.04 1.38
N LYS A 163 6.72 14.17 0.82
CA LYS A 163 8.13 14.07 1.20
C LYS A 163 8.94 15.31 0.80
N ILE A 164 8.45 16.08 -0.16
CA ILE A 164 9.06 17.34 -0.64
C ILE A 164 8.74 18.47 0.33
N GLY A 165 7.49 18.54 0.78
CA GLY A 165 7.09 19.55 1.75
C GLY A 165 5.59 19.77 1.84
N TRP A 166 5.23 20.86 2.49
CA TRP A 166 3.86 21.32 2.64
C TRP A 166 3.38 22.06 1.39
N SER A 167 2.11 21.87 1.04
CA SER A 167 1.40 22.68 0.07
C SER A 167 1.22 24.12 0.56
N GLU A 168 0.85 25.01 -0.36
CA GLU A 168 0.18 26.25 0.03
C GLU A 168 -1.11 25.97 0.81
N LYS A 169 -1.60 26.96 1.57
CA LYS A 169 -2.87 26.81 2.28
C LYS A 169 -4.03 26.86 1.29
N GLY A 170 -4.93 25.90 1.39
CA GLY A 170 -6.09 25.76 0.52
C GLY A 170 -7.12 26.87 0.70
N ILE A 171 -8.12 26.84 -0.18
CA ILE A 171 -9.24 27.78 -0.14
C ILE A 171 -10.01 27.55 1.17
N PRO A 172 -10.22 28.60 1.99
CA PRO A 172 -11.04 28.50 3.18
C PRO A 172 -12.46 28.03 2.90
N THR A 173 -13.05 27.32 3.85
CA THR A 173 -14.49 27.07 3.85
C THR A 173 -15.27 28.39 3.87
N LYS A 174 -16.56 28.28 3.50
CA LYS A 174 -17.54 29.29 3.91
C LYS A 174 -17.60 29.38 5.44
N SER A 175 -18.13 30.48 5.94
CA SER A 175 -18.37 30.67 7.39
C SER A 175 -19.32 29.59 7.90
N ILE A 176 -18.86 28.81 8.87
CA ILE A 176 -19.62 27.74 9.53
C ILE A 176 -19.87 28.18 10.97
N LYS A 177 -21.14 28.19 11.38
CA LYS A 177 -21.55 28.64 12.71
C LYS A 177 -21.71 27.44 13.65
N THR A 178 -21.09 27.50 14.83
CA THR A 178 -21.31 26.52 15.90
C THR A 178 -22.73 26.66 16.47
N LEU A 179 -23.23 25.57 17.07
CA LEU A 179 -24.55 25.57 17.72
C LEU A 179 -24.51 26.30 19.06
N GLU A 180 -25.67 26.42 19.69
CA GLU A 180 -25.81 26.96 21.05
C GLU A 180 -25.18 26.04 22.11
N GLU A 181 -24.95 26.62 23.29
CA GLU A 181 -24.41 25.89 24.42
C GLU A 181 -25.39 24.79 24.87
N GLY A 182 -24.90 23.57 25.09
CA GLY A 182 -25.73 22.41 25.43
C GLY A 182 -26.16 21.53 24.25
N ALA A 183 -25.79 21.88 23.00
CA ALA A 183 -25.99 20.99 21.86
C ALA A 183 -25.26 19.64 22.05
N PRO A 184 -25.80 18.52 21.52
CA PRO A 184 -25.16 17.21 21.61
C PRO A 184 -23.73 17.23 21.06
N LYS A 185 -22.80 16.59 21.76
CA LYS A 185 -21.42 16.42 21.29
C LYS A 185 -21.36 15.52 20.05
N VAL A 186 -20.35 15.74 19.23
CA VAL A 186 -20.12 14.93 18.04
C VAL A 186 -19.72 13.51 18.45
N GLN A 187 -20.41 12.50 17.89
CA GLN A 187 -20.14 11.09 18.24
C GLN A 187 -19.24 10.43 17.21
N LEU A 188 -17.94 10.41 17.47
CA LEU A 188 -16.99 9.64 16.67
C LEU A 188 -17.11 8.14 16.92
N SER A 189 -17.00 7.35 15.84
CA SER A 189 -16.81 5.91 15.90
C SER A 189 -15.52 5.55 16.67
N ARG A 190 -15.42 4.31 17.17
CA ARG A 190 -14.25 3.84 17.94
C ARG A 190 -12.94 4.06 17.18
N THR A 191 -12.92 3.77 15.88
CA THR A 191 -11.74 3.95 15.02
C THR A 191 -11.39 5.41 14.84
N MET A 192 -12.37 6.27 14.54
CA MET A 192 -12.11 7.70 14.33
C MET A 192 -11.59 8.39 15.59
N ARG A 193 -12.10 7.98 16.76
CA ARG A 193 -11.62 8.48 18.05
C ARG A 193 -10.17 8.10 18.32
N HIS A 194 -9.82 6.84 18.06
CA HIS A 194 -8.45 6.37 18.25
C HIS A 194 -7.44 7.14 17.37
N LEU A 195 -7.79 7.37 16.10
CA LEU A 195 -6.95 8.15 15.18
C LEU A 195 -6.80 9.61 15.62
N GLN A 196 -7.89 10.24 16.06
CA GLN A 196 -7.86 11.59 16.63
C GLN A 196 -6.93 11.67 17.86
N ASP A 197 -7.00 10.70 18.76
CA ASP A 197 -6.16 10.66 19.97
C ASP A 197 -4.66 10.51 19.62
N ILE A 198 -4.33 9.76 18.56
CA ILE A 198 -2.94 9.65 18.06
C ILE A 198 -2.43 11.01 17.60
N VAL A 199 -3.20 11.73 16.78
CA VAL A 199 -2.83 13.08 16.31
C VAL A 199 -2.66 14.06 17.48
N GLU A 200 -3.60 14.06 18.42
CA GLU A 200 -3.56 14.96 19.59
C GLU A 200 -2.43 14.63 20.57
N SER A 201 -1.99 13.37 20.65
CA SER A 201 -0.87 12.94 21.48
C SER A 201 0.49 13.49 21.01
N GLY A 202 0.54 14.04 19.79
CA GLY A 202 1.77 14.59 19.20
C GLY A 202 2.81 13.52 18.88
N GLN A 203 2.44 12.23 18.84
CA GLN A 203 3.27 11.22 18.18
C GLN A 203 3.49 11.68 16.75
N GLU A 204 4.74 12.01 16.40
CA GLU A 204 5.09 12.24 15.01
C GLU A 204 4.68 11.01 14.21
N VAL A 205 4.01 11.25 13.08
CA VAL A 205 3.98 10.27 12.00
C VAL A 205 5.43 10.12 11.58
N VAL A 206 6.12 9.18 12.22
CA VAL A 206 7.46 8.78 11.83
C VAL A 206 7.25 8.12 10.48
N LEU A 207 7.45 8.92 9.44
CA LEU A 207 7.91 8.40 8.17
C LEU A 207 9.29 7.83 8.44
N GLU A 208 9.34 6.65 9.03
CA GLU A 208 10.38 5.76 8.60
C GLU A 208 10.18 5.74 7.09
N GLU A 209 11.22 6.12 6.35
CA GLU A 209 11.36 5.56 5.02
C GLU A 209 11.35 4.04 5.24
N SER A 210 10.17 3.44 5.38
CA SER A 210 9.92 2.14 4.82
C SER A 210 9.94 2.34 3.30
N LYS A 211 11.10 2.76 2.77
CA LYS A 211 11.78 1.83 1.90
C LYS A 211 11.75 0.53 2.69
N SER A 212 10.73 -0.27 2.46
CA SER A 212 10.96 -1.69 2.39
C SER A 212 12.06 -1.82 1.31
N HIS A 213 13.30 -1.56 1.71
CA HIS A 213 14.38 -2.40 1.27
C HIS A 213 13.79 -3.77 1.49
N LEU A 214 13.58 -4.49 0.38
CA LEU A 214 13.19 -5.88 0.44
C LEU A 214 14.19 -6.55 1.39
N ASP A 215 13.79 -6.69 2.65
CA ASP A 215 14.60 -7.31 3.66
C ASP A 215 14.27 -8.78 3.59
N TYR A 216 14.89 -9.41 2.60
CA TYR A 216 14.84 -10.85 2.39
C TYR A 216 15.46 -11.64 3.56
N ARG A 217 15.93 -10.97 4.63
CA ARG A 217 16.46 -11.59 5.84
C ARG A 217 15.43 -11.71 6.96
N VAL A 218 14.20 -11.22 6.81
CA VAL A 218 13.11 -11.46 7.78
C VAL A 218 12.53 -12.88 7.59
N GLU A 219 13.42 -13.88 7.56
CA GLU A 219 13.05 -15.28 7.77
C GLU A 219 13.00 -15.55 9.27
N LYS A 220 12.10 -14.84 9.99
CA LYS A 220 11.80 -15.17 11.39
C LYS A 220 10.76 -16.29 11.39
N SER A 221 11.26 -17.49 11.65
CA SER A 221 10.53 -18.73 11.96
C SER A 221 9.73 -19.32 10.79
N PRO A 222 10.25 -20.38 10.12
CA PRO A 222 9.47 -21.11 9.12
C PRO A 222 8.22 -21.70 9.79
N ILE A 223 7.08 -21.59 9.10
CA ILE A 223 5.82 -22.20 9.57
C ILE A 223 5.99 -23.72 9.47
N HIS A 224 5.66 -24.40 10.56
CA HIS A 224 5.68 -25.84 10.65
C HIS A 224 4.25 -26.39 10.64
N TRP A 225 4.12 -27.65 10.23
CA TRP A 225 2.87 -28.38 10.41
C TRP A 225 2.53 -28.49 11.90
N SER A 226 1.35 -28.00 12.27
CA SER A 226 0.72 -28.32 13.54
C SER A 226 0.01 -29.66 13.46
N HIS A 227 0.00 -30.38 14.58
CA HIS A 227 -0.72 -31.63 14.77
C HIS A 227 -1.99 -31.46 15.63
N GLU A 228 -2.31 -30.22 16.02
CA GLU A 228 -3.54 -29.90 16.74
C GLU A 228 -4.77 -29.99 15.81
N GLN A 229 -5.97 -30.11 16.37
CA GLN A 229 -7.17 -30.07 15.56
C GLN A 229 -7.55 -28.61 15.25
N PRO A 230 -7.59 -28.19 13.98
CA PRO A 230 -7.88 -26.80 13.64
C PRO A 230 -9.31 -26.39 14.05
N THR A 231 -10.23 -27.35 14.16
CA THR A 231 -11.59 -27.15 14.65
C THR A 231 -11.66 -26.76 16.12
N ASP A 232 -10.59 -26.95 16.91
CA ASP A 232 -10.55 -26.48 18.30
C ASP A 232 -10.41 -24.96 18.34
N LYS A 233 -9.64 -24.39 17.40
CA LYS A 233 -9.31 -22.96 17.34
C LYS A 233 -10.20 -22.15 16.40
N TYR A 234 -10.71 -22.75 15.32
CA TYR A 234 -11.47 -22.05 14.29
C TYR A 234 -12.86 -22.63 14.06
N ASN A 235 -13.82 -21.74 13.81
CA ASN A 235 -15.14 -22.07 13.28
C ASN A 235 -15.20 -21.71 11.80
N TYR A 236 -15.45 -22.67 10.93
CA TYR A 236 -15.66 -22.42 9.49
C TYR A 236 -17.12 -22.09 9.21
N ILE A 237 -17.35 -21.01 8.46
CA ILE A 237 -18.67 -20.37 8.37
C ILE A 237 -19.26 -20.50 6.97
N SER A 238 -18.47 -20.21 5.94
CA SER A 238 -18.95 -20.20 4.56
C SER A 238 -17.86 -20.59 3.59
N GLU A 239 -18.23 -21.32 2.55
CA GLU A 239 -17.38 -21.58 1.40
C GLU A 239 -17.20 -20.30 0.58
N ILE A 240 -15.94 -20.01 0.20
CA ILE A 240 -15.58 -18.91 -0.69
C ILE A 240 -15.41 -19.43 -2.11
N SER A 241 -14.68 -20.54 -2.26
CA SER A 241 -14.38 -21.14 -3.56
C SER A 241 -14.08 -22.63 -3.42
N ARG A 242 -14.33 -23.40 -4.48
CA ARG A 242 -14.05 -24.84 -4.54
C ARG A 242 -13.31 -25.18 -5.82
N GLY A 243 -12.10 -25.68 -5.64
CA GLY A 243 -11.29 -26.29 -6.68
C GLY A 243 -11.49 -27.80 -6.73
N ARG A 244 -10.76 -28.44 -7.64
CA ARG A 244 -10.83 -29.90 -7.88
C ARG A 244 -10.44 -30.73 -6.65
N PHE A 245 -9.46 -30.26 -5.88
CA PHE A 245 -8.91 -30.96 -4.70
C PHE A 245 -8.82 -30.07 -3.46
N SER A 246 -9.43 -28.89 -3.51
CA SER A 246 -9.36 -27.92 -2.43
C SER A 246 -10.65 -27.14 -2.26
N VAL A 247 -10.96 -26.73 -1.03
CA VAL A 247 -12.04 -25.80 -0.73
C VAL A 247 -11.47 -24.65 0.08
N VAL A 248 -11.71 -23.42 -0.36
CA VAL A 248 -11.37 -22.21 0.39
C VAL A 248 -12.60 -21.78 1.18
N VAL A 249 -12.45 -21.61 2.49
CA VAL A 249 -13.52 -21.24 3.40
C VAL A 249 -13.16 -19.99 4.20
N LYS A 250 -14.19 -19.24 4.57
CA LYS A 250 -14.13 -18.19 5.58
C LYS A 250 -14.36 -18.81 6.95
N GLY A 251 -13.52 -18.47 7.91
CA GLY A 251 -13.69 -18.87 9.30
C GLY A 251 -13.57 -17.71 10.28
N ILE A 252 -13.81 -18.00 11.57
CA ILE A 252 -13.55 -17.10 12.70
C ILE A 252 -12.69 -17.85 13.73
N ASN A 253 -11.66 -17.18 14.25
CA ASN A 253 -10.90 -17.62 15.40
C ASN A 253 -11.76 -17.51 16.66
N LYS A 254 -11.98 -18.62 17.37
CA LYS A 254 -12.85 -18.65 18.56
C LYS A 254 -12.37 -17.79 19.72
N SER A 255 -11.07 -17.50 19.79
CA SER A 255 -10.47 -16.75 20.90
C SER A 255 -10.41 -15.24 20.66
N SER A 256 -10.23 -14.81 19.41
CA SER A 256 -10.05 -13.40 19.06
C SER A 256 -11.23 -12.80 18.28
N ASP A 257 -12.21 -13.61 17.88
CA ASP A 257 -13.28 -13.24 16.92
C ASP A 257 -12.75 -12.71 15.58
N GLU A 258 -11.47 -12.95 15.27
CA GLU A 258 -10.88 -12.54 14.00
C GLU A 258 -11.31 -13.45 12.88
N VAL A 259 -11.73 -12.83 11.77
CA VAL A 259 -12.06 -13.53 10.54
C VAL A 259 -10.78 -14.00 9.85
N ILE A 260 -10.76 -15.25 9.40
CA ILE A 260 -9.65 -15.90 8.69
C ILE A 260 -10.08 -16.48 7.35
N VAL A 261 -9.10 -16.78 6.51
CA VAL A 261 -9.27 -17.58 5.29
C VAL A 261 -8.50 -18.89 5.45
N ALA A 262 -9.17 -20.01 5.19
CA ALA A 262 -8.56 -21.33 5.27
C ALA A 262 -8.71 -22.06 3.94
N LYS A 263 -7.61 -22.62 3.42
CA LYS A 263 -7.62 -23.54 2.29
C LYS A 263 -7.56 -24.97 2.84
N LEU A 264 -8.65 -25.70 2.64
CA LEU A 264 -8.79 -27.12 2.97
C LEU A 264 -8.36 -27.92 1.74
N LEU A 265 -7.35 -28.77 1.90
CA LEU A 265 -6.75 -29.58 0.85
C LEU A 265 -7.02 -31.05 1.12
N GLU A 266 -7.57 -31.76 0.15
CA GLU A 266 -7.75 -33.21 0.28
C GLU A 266 -6.39 -33.89 0.32
N TYR A 267 -6.10 -34.59 1.43
CA TYR A 267 -4.79 -35.18 1.71
C TYR A 267 -4.88 -36.70 1.64
N ARG A 268 -4.95 -37.23 0.43
CA ARG A 268 -5.03 -38.66 0.12
C ARG A 268 -3.69 -39.14 -0.44
N PRO A 269 -3.43 -40.46 -0.49
CA PRO A 269 -2.16 -40.98 -1.04
C PRO A 269 -1.81 -40.50 -2.46
N ASP A 270 -2.81 -40.18 -3.28
CA ASP A 270 -2.65 -39.65 -4.63
C ASP A 270 -2.42 -38.14 -4.71
N THR A 271 -2.78 -37.38 -3.66
CA THR A 271 -2.65 -35.91 -3.60
C THR A 271 -1.63 -35.41 -2.57
N GLU A 272 -1.20 -36.26 -1.62
CA GLU A 272 -0.29 -35.94 -0.51
C GLU A 272 0.98 -35.22 -0.98
N MET A 273 1.66 -35.77 -2.00
CA MET A 273 2.88 -35.17 -2.53
C MET A 273 2.66 -33.76 -3.10
N GLN A 274 1.51 -33.52 -3.72
CA GLN A 274 1.15 -32.20 -4.25
C GLN A 274 0.85 -31.21 -3.12
N VAL A 275 0.18 -31.65 -2.06
CA VAL A 275 -0.15 -30.81 -0.90
C VAL A 275 1.11 -30.45 -0.11
N ASP A 276 2.01 -31.41 0.11
CA ASP A 276 3.29 -31.14 0.78
C ASP A 276 4.15 -30.17 -0.06
N ALA A 277 4.17 -30.33 -1.40
CA ALA A 277 4.88 -29.40 -2.28
C ALA A 277 4.26 -27.98 -2.27
N GLU A 278 2.93 -27.87 -2.24
CA GLU A 278 2.23 -26.59 -2.12
C GLU A 278 2.55 -25.91 -0.77
N PHE A 279 2.52 -26.66 0.33
CA PHE A 279 2.92 -26.14 1.64
C PHE A 279 4.38 -25.67 1.65
N GLU A 280 5.31 -26.46 1.13
CA GLU A 280 6.73 -26.09 1.04
C GLU A 280 6.96 -24.83 0.22
N ALA A 281 6.22 -24.68 -0.90
CA ALA A 281 6.26 -23.48 -1.71
C ALA A 281 5.82 -22.26 -0.88
N ILE A 282 4.61 -22.31 -0.31
CA ILE A 282 3.96 -21.15 0.32
C ILE A 282 4.58 -20.80 1.69
N ARG A 283 5.02 -21.78 2.49
CA ARG A 283 5.56 -21.53 3.85
C ARG A 283 6.81 -20.64 3.87
N SER A 284 7.50 -20.56 2.73
CA SER A 284 8.75 -19.81 2.58
C SER A 284 8.55 -18.44 1.92
N LEU A 285 7.33 -18.13 1.45
CA LEU A 285 7.01 -16.85 0.83
C LEU A 285 6.55 -15.86 1.90
N ARG A 286 7.32 -14.78 2.07
CA ARG A 286 6.91 -13.61 2.85
C ARG A 286 7.17 -12.37 2.01
N HIS A 287 6.09 -11.82 1.45
CA HIS A 287 6.14 -10.63 0.63
C HIS A 287 4.89 -9.79 0.85
N GLU A 288 4.99 -8.47 0.78
CA GLU A 288 3.85 -7.57 0.97
C GLU A 288 2.74 -7.79 -0.08
N ARG A 289 3.11 -8.20 -1.30
CA ARG A 289 2.21 -8.50 -2.43
C ARG A 289 1.88 -10.00 -2.60
N ILE A 290 2.10 -10.82 -1.57
CA ILE A 290 1.72 -12.25 -1.59
C ILE A 290 0.98 -12.56 -0.30
N ALA A 291 -0.18 -13.20 -0.43
CA ALA A 291 -0.93 -13.71 0.72
C ALA A 291 -0.07 -14.66 1.57
N CYS A 292 0.28 -14.22 2.77
CA CYS A 292 1.15 -14.97 3.66
C CYS A 292 0.39 -16.11 4.35
N LEU A 293 1.04 -17.28 4.45
CA LEU A 293 0.62 -18.34 5.35
C LEU A 293 0.83 -17.88 6.79
N ILE A 294 -0.14 -18.17 7.67
CA ILE A 294 -0.07 -17.89 9.11
C ILE A 294 0.18 -19.21 9.85
N GLU A 295 -0.64 -20.22 9.59
CA GLU A 295 -0.60 -21.53 10.25
C GLU A 295 -0.91 -22.64 9.25
N ALA A 296 -0.43 -23.85 9.53
CA ALA A 296 -0.71 -25.02 8.71
C ALA A 296 -0.94 -26.23 9.61
N TYR A 297 -1.91 -27.07 9.26
CA TYR A 297 -2.31 -28.24 10.04
C TYR A 297 -2.24 -29.49 9.17
N LYS A 298 -1.44 -30.46 9.59
CA LYS A 298 -1.30 -31.73 8.89
C LYS A 298 -2.36 -32.70 9.42
N PRO A 299 -3.06 -33.46 8.56
CA PRO A 299 -4.13 -34.33 9.01
C PRO A 299 -3.58 -35.50 9.85
N ALA A 300 -4.27 -35.81 10.95
CA ALA A 300 -3.96 -36.99 11.77
C ALA A 300 -4.34 -38.32 11.08
N ASN A 301 -5.38 -38.29 10.22
CA ASN A 301 -5.96 -39.48 9.58
C ASN A 301 -5.96 -39.43 8.04
N ASN A 302 -5.08 -38.63 7.42
CA ASN A 302 -4.95 -38.49 5.95
C ASN A 302 -6.28 -38.18 5.23
N THR A 303 -6.99 -37.15 5.68
CA THR A 303 -8.22 -36.72 5.02
C THR A 303 -8.13 -35.29 4.51
N VAL A 304 -7.81 -34.32 5.37
CA VAL A 304 -7.79 -32.90 5.00
C VAL A 304 -6.64 -32.16 5.68
N ALA A 305 -5.75 -31.58 4.89
CA ALA A 305 -4.78 -30.60 5.35
C ALA A 305 -5.41 -29.19 5.35
N VAL A 306 -4.99 -28.34 6.29
CA VAL A 306 -5.55 -26.99 6.41
C VAL A 306 -4.43 -25.96 6.40
N LEU A 307 -4.50 -25.02 5.46
CA LEU A 307 -3.60 -23.86 5.37
C LEU A 307 -4.37 -22.60 5.75
N ILE A 308 -3.96 -21.94 6.84
CA ILE A 308 -4.55 -20.68 7.31
C ILE A 308 -3.74 -19.53 6.73
N GLN A 309 -4.40 -18.67 5.96
CA GLN A 309 -3.78 -17.51 5.33
C GLN A 309 -4.26 -16.21 6.00
N GLU A 310 -3.50 -15.14 5.77
CA GLU A 310 -3.93 -13.81 6.18
C GLU A 310 -5.28 -13.42 5.57
N LYS A 311 -6.04 -12.64 6.32
CA LYS A 311 -7.34 -12.17 5.88
C LYS A 311 -7.17 -11.03 4.88
N LEU A 312 -7.60 -11.27 3.65
CA LEU A 312 -7.80 -10.22 2.66
C LEU A 312 -9.24 -9.70 2.77
N GLN A 313 -9.41 -8.39 2.96
CA GLN A 313 -10.72 -7.78 3.19
C GLN A 313 -11.37 -7.23 1.93
N GLY A 314 -10.64 -7.17 0.82
CA GLY A 314 -11.16 -6.72 -0.46
C GLY A 314 -11.78 -7.84 -1.28
N VAL A 315 -12.05 -7.51 -2.54
CA VAL A 315 -12.63 -8.40 -3.55
C VAL A 315 -11.57 -8.68 -4.62
N ASP A 316 -11.83 -9.61 -5.53
CA ASP A 316 -10.96 -9.83 -6.68
C ASP A 316 -10.86 -8.57 -7.54
N VAL A 317 -9.76 -8.47 -8.29
CA VAL A 317 -9.42 -7.26 -9.05
C VAL A 317 -10.49 -6.89 -10.09
N LEU A 318 -11.19 -7.86 -10.69
CA LEU A 318 -12.22 -7.57 -11.69
C LEU A 318 -13.50 -7.08 -11.05
N THR A 319 -13.95 -7.72 -9.98
CA THR A 319 -15.09 -7.26 -9.18
C THR A 319 -14.84 -5.85 -8.68
N TYR A 320 -13.63 -5.58 -8.19
CA TYR A 320 -13.23 -4.25 -7.75
C TYR A 320 -13.34 -3.21 -8.87
N LEU A 321 -12.77 -3.49 -10.05
CA LEU A 321 -12.83 -2.58 -11.20
C LEU A 321 -14.26 -2.39 -11.71
N SER A 322 -15.07 -3.46 -11.77
CA SER A 322 -16.46 -3.40 -12.23
C SER A 322 -17.39 -2.64 -11.27
N SER A 323 -17.04 -2.59 -9.98
CA SER A 323 -17.83 -1.88 -8.98
C SER A 323 -17.66 -0.36 -9.06
N ARG A 324 -16.63 0.12 -9.77
CA ARG A 324 -16.34 1.54 -9.93
C ARG A 324 -17.04 2.09 -11.16
N HIS A 325 -17.69 3.25 -10.99
CA HIS A 325 -18.31 3.95 -12.11
C HIS A 325 -17.29 4.40 -13.17
N GLU A 326 -16.07 4.73 -12.75
CA GLU A 326 -14.94 5.03 -13.63
C GLU A 326 -13.62 4.53 -13.00
N TYR A 327 -12.72 4.00 -13.83
CA TYR A 327 -11.32 3.70 -13.46
C TYR A 327 -10.39 4.26 -14.54
N THR A 328 -9.18 4.67 -14.14
CA THR A 328 -8.21 5.29 -15.03
C THR A 328 -7.11 4.32 -15.43
N GLU A 329 -6.43 4.59 -16.54
CA GLU A 329 -5.22 3.85 -16.95
C GLU A 329 -4.15 3.87 -15.84
N GLN A 330 -4.02 4.99 -15.12
CA GLN A 330 -3.10 5.11 -13.98
C GLN A 330 -3.47 4.14 -12.84
N THR A 331 -4.77 3.97 -12.54
CA THR A 331 -5.23 3.00 -11.53
C THR A 331 -4.89 1.57 -11.94
N VAL A 332 -5.13 1.21 -13.20
CA VAL A 332 -4.80 -0.11 -13.74
C VAL A 332 -3.28 -0.34 -13.73
N ALA A 333 -2.49 0.65 -14.16
CA ALA A 333 -1.03 0.58 -14.14
C ALA A 333 -0.49 0.37 -12.72
N ASN A 334 -1.06 1.05 -11.72
CA ASN A 334 -0.68 0.88 -10.31
C ASN A 334 -0.98 -0.53 -9.80
N ILE A 335 -2.14 -1.10 -10.16
CA ILE A 335 -2.50 -2.48 -9.81
C ILE A 335 -1.53 -3.47 -10.48
N VAL A 336 -1.32 -3.33 -11.79
CA VAL A 336 -0.43 -4.21 -12.56
C VAL A 336 1.01 -4.16 -12.02
N THR A 337 1.49 -2.97 -11.64
CA THR A 337 2.85 -2.82 -11.08
C THR A 337 3.04 -3.64 -9.80
N GLN A 338 2.02 -3.68 -8.93
CA GLN A 338 2.07 -4.47 -7.71
C GLN A 338 1.98 -5.98 -7.96
N ILE A 339 1.18 -6.40 -8.95
CA ILE A 339 1.15 -7.82 -9.36
C ILE A 339 2.54 -8.23 -9.87
N LEU A 340 3.16 -7.39 -10.71
CA LEU A 340 4.50 -7.65 -11.23
C LEU A 340 5.56 -7.71 -10.14
N ASP A 341 5.44 -6.91 -9.09
CA ASP A 341 6.31 -6.94 -7.91
C ASP A 341 6.22 -8.29 -7.17
N GLY A 342 5.00 -8.78 -6.92
CA GLY A 342 4.79 -10.12 -6.36
C GLY A 342 5.34 -11.25 -7.24
N LEU A 343 5.13 -11.17 -8.55
CA LEU A 343 5.69 -12.15 -9.50
C LEU A 343 7.22 -12.11 -9.56
N GLN A 344 7.81 -10.92 -9.49
CA GLN A 344 9.26 -10.76 -9.46
C GLN A 344 9.85 -11.44 -8.22
N TYR A 345 9.20 -11.30 -7.06
CA TYR A 345 9.58 -12.02 -5.84
C TYR A 345 9.49 -13.55 -6.01
N LEU A 346 8.39 -14.06 -6.59
CA LEU A 346 8.24 -15.50 -6.85
C LEU A 346 9.35 -16.04 -7.74
N HIS A 347 9.63 -15.35 -8.85
CA HIS A 347 10.69 -15.74 -9.77
C HIS A 347 12.07 -15.72 -9.11
N TRP A 348 12.33 -14.73 -8.26
CA TRP A 348 13.57 -14.67 -7.49
C TRP A 348 13.74 -15.86 -6.54
N ARG A 349 12.65 -16.35 -5.94
CA ARG A 349 12.62 -17.58 -5.13
C ARG A 349 12.66 -18.87 -5.96
N GLY A 350 12.71 -18.77 -7.28
CA GLY A 350 12.71 -19.92 -8.20
C GLY A 350 11.34 -20.53 -8.45
N TYR A 351 10.26 -19.83 -8.10
CA TYR A 351 8.88 -20.26 -8.35
C TYR A 351 8.27 -19.52 -9.54
N CYS A 352 7.47 -20.24 -10.32
CA CYS A 352 6.61 -19.67 -11.36
C CYS A 352 5.15 -19.87 -10.92
N HIS A 353 4.32 -18.82 -10.96
CA HIS A 353 2.91 -18.92 -10.55
C HIS A 353 2.10 -19.84 -11.48
N LEU A 354 2.38 -19.80 -12.80
CA LEU A 354 1.80 -20.62 -13.88
C LEU A 354 0.28 -20.55 -14.08
N ASP A 355 -0.49 -20.06 -13.11
CA ASP A 355 -1.95 -19.93 -13.18
C ASP A 355 -2.41 -18.56 -12.68
N LEU A 356 -1.78 -17.48 -13.18
CA LEU A 356 -2.17 -16.13 -12.75
C LEU A 356 -3.49 -15.74 -13.41
N GLN A 357 -4.56 -15.74 -12.63
CA GLN A 357 -5.89 -15.30 -13.05
C GLN A 357 -6.35 -14.09 -12.25
N PRO A 358 -7.31 -13.30 -12.76
CA PRO A 358 -7.80 -12.14 -12.04
C PRO A 358 -8.40 -12.49 -10.67
N ASP A 359 -9.01 -13.67 -10.54
CA ASP A 359 -9.57 -14.18 -9.29
C ASP A 359 -8.49 -14.53 -8.25
N ASN A 360 -7.23 -14.65 -8.67
CA ASN A 360 -6.09 -14.87 -7.76
C ASN A 360 -5.48 -13.56 -7.26
N VAL A 361 -5.94 -12.41 -7.77
CA VAL A 361 -5.45 -11.09 -7.36
C VAL A 361 -6.55 -10.43 -6.54
N VAL A 362 -6.30 -10.25 -5.25
CA VAL A 362 -7.30 -9.74 -4.33
C VAL A 362 -6.87 -8.38 -3.81
N MET A 363 -7.80 -7.42 -3.81
CA MET A 363 -7.55 -6.13 -3.20
C MET A 363 -7.37 -6.29 -1.68
N ALA A 364 -6.40 -5.63 -1.07
CA ALA A 364 -6.19 -5.67 0.38
C ALA A 364 -7.45 -5.19 1.14
N SER A 365 -8.17 -4.23 0.56
CA SER A 365 -9.44 -3.68 1.05
C SER A 365 -10.25 -3.10 -0.10
N VAL A 366 -11.57 -3.04 0.03
CA VAL A 366 -12.50 -2.40 -0.93
C VAL A 366 -12.20 -0.90 -1.14
N ARG A 367 -11.42 -0.29 -0.24
CA ARG A 367 -11.01 1.13 -0.34
C ARG A 367 -9.56 1.33 -0.78
N SER A 368 -8.76 0.29 -0.79
CA SER A 368 -7.34 0.35 -1.13
C SER A 368 -7.12 -0.03 -2.60
N VAL A 369 -6.08 0.55 -3.21
CA VAL A 369 -5.58 0.12 -4.53
C VAL A 369 -4.47 -0.93 -4.38
N GLU A 370 -4.19 -1.34 -3.14
CA GLU A 370 -3.20 -2.37 -2.87
C GLU A 370 -3.73 -3.76 -3.19
N VAL A 371 -2.89 -4.59 -3.80
CA VAL A 371 -3.20 -5.98 -4.14
C VAL A 371 -2.25 -6.96 -3.48
N LYS A 372 -2.76 -8.17 -3.26
CA LYS A 372 -2.00 -9.35 -2.86
C LYS A 372 -2.30 -10.52 -3.76
#